data_AF-A0A431LDB4-F1
#
_entry.id   AF-A0A431LDB4-F1
#
_cell.length_a   1.000
_cell.length_b   1.000
_cell.length_c   1.000
_cell.angle_alpha   90.00
_cell.angle_beta   90.00
_cell.angle_gamma   90.00
#
_symmetry.space_group_name_H-M   'P 1'
#
loop_
_entity.id
_entity.type
_entity.pdbx_description
1 polymer ?
#
loop_
_entity_poly.entity_id
_entity_poly.type
_entity_poly.pdbx_seq_one_letter_code
_entity_poly.pdbx_strand_id
1 'polypeptide(L)'
;MKKFELRFFRTSFIVVVLLALCGVLAGLLLGVINDTTPKLLHDDPHAVLKYSAEKCKLVGGEVSAVCGTRTQKCIVEYPDAGKACDDSSQCLGGCYLDLEKLCLSRGAGCFGQEGPPKVGDKANGTCKPDNNPCGNFWKVDNGKISSAANID
;
A
#
# COMPACT_ATOMS: atom_id res chain seq x y z
N MET A 1 -18.45 -51.99 48.52
CA MET A 1 -18.62 -50.96 47.47
C MET A 1 -17.81 -49.70 47.82
N LYS A 2 -16.46 -49.66 47.66
CA LYS A 2 -15.63 -48.44 47.87
C LYS A 2 -14.25 -48.51 47.17
N LYS A 3 -14.17 -48.85 45.88
CA LYS A 3 -12.86 -48.94 45.18
C LYS A 3 -12.79 -48.35 43.76
N PHE A 4 -13.87 -47.74 43.27
CA PHE A 4 -13.96 -47.32 41.87
C PHE A 4 -13.76 -45.80 41.63
N GLU A 5 -13.86 -44.97 42.67
CA GLU A 5 -13.87 -43.50 42.53
C GLU A 5 -12.47 -42.86 42.46
N LEU A 6 -11.38 -43.55 42.80
CA LEU A 6 -10.05 -42.92 42.91
C LEU A 6 -9.19 -42.91 41.63
N ARG A 7 -9.63 -43.58 40.55
CA ARG A 7 -8.85 -43.66 39.30
C ARG A 7 -9.15 -42.55 38.31
N PHE A 8 -10.31 -41.90 38.41
CA PHE A 8 -10.73 -40.87 37.45
C PHE A 8 -10.08 -39.50 37.69
N PHE A 9 -9.71 -39.21 38.95
CA PHE A 9 -9.16 -37.91 39.33
C PHE A 9 -7.67 -37.73 38.96
N ARG A 10 -6.89 -38.83 38.93
CA ARG A 10 -5.44 -38.79 38.66
C ARG A 10 -5.11 -38.56 37.19
N THR A 11 -5.93 -39.08 36.27
CA THR A 11 -5.75 -38.90 34.82
C THR A 11 -6.09 -37.48 34.37
N SER A 12 -7.11 -36.83 34.96
CA SER A 12 -7.45 -35.44 34.64
C SER A 12 -6.37 -34.45 35.04
N PHE A 13 -5.74 -34.63 36.20
CA PHE A 13 -4.67 -33.72 36.65
C PHE A 13 -3.42 -33.79 35.75
N ILE A 14 -3.06 -34.98 35.28
CA ILE A 14 -1.90 -35.16 34.40
C ILE A 14 -2.12 -34.50 33.04
N VAL A 15 -3.34 -34.60 32.48
CA VAL A 15 -3.68 -33.97 31.19
C VAL A 15 -3.69 -32.45 31.30
N VAL A 16 -4.23 -31.89 32.39
CA VAL A 16 -4.23 -30.44 32.63
C VAL A 16 -2.81 -29.89 32.83
N VAL A 17 -1.96 -30.61 33.57
CA VAL A 17 -0.55 -30.21 33.79
C VAL A 17 0.25 -30.29 32.49
N LEU A 18 0.05 -31.31 31.66
CA LEU A 18 0.70 -31.44 30.35
C LEU A 18 0.27 -30.34 29.37
N LEU A 19 -1.03 -30.00 29.32
CA LEU A 19 -1.53 -28.91 28.47
C LEU A 19 -0.99 -27.54 28.92
N ALA A 20 -0.90 -27.30 30.23
CA ALA A 20 -0.33 -26.06 30.77
C ALA A 20 1.17 -25.93 30.46
N LEU A 21 1.95 -27.02 30.56
CA LEU A 21 3.38 -27.03 30.23
C LEU A 21 3.65 -26.79 28.74
N CYS A 22 2.84 -27.36 27.83
CA CYS A 22 2.95 -27.08 26.39
C CYS A 22 2.63 -25.61 26.05
N GLY A 23 1.65 -25.00 26.72
CA GLY A 23 1.32 -23.59 26.51
C GLY A 23 2.44 -22.63 26.90
N VAL A 24 3.15 -22.90 28.01
CA VAL A 24 4.26 -22.06 28.47
C VAL A 24 5.50 -22.21 27.57
N LEU A 25 5.79 -23.41 27.07
CA LEU A 25 6.87 -23.65 26.11
C LEU A 25 6.64 -22.96 24.75
N ALA A 26 5.39 -22.93 24.26
CA ALA A 26 5.04 -22.22 23.04
C ALA A 26 5.14 -20.69 23.20
N GLY A 27 4.78 -20.15 24.37
CA GLY A 27 4.90 -18.72 24.67
C GLY A 27 6.35 -18.22 24.74
N LEU A 28 7.29 -19.05 25.20
CA LEU A 28 8.71 -18.67 25.30
C LEU A 28 9.43 -18.62 23.95
N LEU A 29 8.93 -19.32 22.93
CA LEU A 29 9.53 -19.31 21.58
C LEU A 29 9.12 -18.09 20.72
N LEU A 30 8.09 -17.34 21.10
CA LEU A 30 7.62 -16.15 20.36
C LEU A 30 8.08 -14.81 20.95
N GLY A 31 8.81 -14.82 22.07
CA GLY A 31 9.22 -13.61 22.79
C GLY A 31 10.54 -12.96 22.35
N VAL A 32 11.20 -13.46 21.30
CA VAL A 32 12.52 -12.96 20.85
C VAL A 32 12.46 -12.45 19.41
N ILE A 33 11.58 -11.49 19.16
CA ILE A 33 11.83 -10.49 18.10
C ILE A 33 12.32 -9.25 18.82
N ASN A 34 13.65 -9.20 18.97
CA ASN A 34 14.37 -8.02 19.35
C ASN A 34 13.91 -6.86 18.46
N ASP A 35 13.48 -5.81 19.14
CA ASP A 35 13.18 -4.49 18.60
C ASP A 35 14.48 -3.87 18.07
N THR A 36 14.93 -4.29 16.88
CA THR A 36 15.90 -3.53 16.09
C THR A 36 15.16 -2.45 15.34
N THR A 37 14.53 -1.53 16.07
CA THR A 37 14.22 -0.21 15.52
C THR A 37 15.55 0.54 15.42
N PRO A 38 16.08 0.79 14.20
CA PRO A 38 17.25 1.62 14.05
C PRO A 38 16.92 3.00 14.61
N LYS A 39 17.59 3.36 15.71
CA LYS A 39 17.59 4.70 16.28
C LYS A 39 18.09 5.64 15.18
N LEU A 40 17.16 6.36 14.54
CA LEU A 40 17.48 7.38 13.55
C LEU A 40 18.26 8.48 14.28
N LEU A 41 19.58 8.44 14.13
CA LEU A 41 20.46 9.50 14.58
C LEU A 41 20.11 10.77 13.80
N HIS A 42 19.49 11.70 14.50
CA HIS A 42 19.30 13.08 14.07
C HIS A 42 20.65 13.77 14.19
N ASP A 43 21.08 14.49 13.13
CA ASP A 43 21.68 15.83 13.21
C ASP A 43 22.35 16.20 11.87
N ASP A 44 21.51 16.53 10.88
CA ASP A 44 21.82 17.58 9.91
C ASP A 44 20.49 18.20 9.44
N PRO A 45 20.17 19.46 9.79
CA PRO A 45 18.95 20.14 9.35
C PRO A 45 18.92 20.46 7.84
N HIS A 46 19.99 20.15 7.10
CA HIS A 46 20.09 20.24 5.64
C HIS A 46 20.29 18.90 4.92
N ALA A 47 20.33 17.78 5.65
CA ALA A 47 20.22 16.47 5.03
C ALA A 47 18.79 16.30 4.52
N VAL A 48 18.55 16.74 3.27
CA VAL A 48 17.46 16.22 2.45
C VAL A 48 17.52 14.72 2.65
N LEU A 49 16.52 14.15 3.33
CA LEU A 49 16.42 12.72 3.57
C LEU A 49 16.34 12.07 2.19
N LYS A 50 17.50 11.80 1.59
CA LYS A 50 17.64 10.81 0.54
C LYS A 50 17.08 9.58 1.20
N TYR A 51 15.92 9.14 0.72
CA TYR A 51 15.48 7.78 1.00
C TYR A 51 16.67 6.92 0.60
N SER A 52 17.40 6.38 1.59
CA SER A 52 18.60 5.62 1.26
C SER A 52 18.15 4.45 0.40
N ALA A 53 18.94 4.08 -0.61
CA ALA A 53 18.54 3.04 -1.56
C ALA A 53 18.17 1.74 -0.84
N GLU A 54 18.82 1.47 0.28
CA GLU A 54 18.55 0.33 1.16
C GLU A 54 17.17 0.42 1.78
N LYS A 55 16.79 1.57 2.36
CA LYS A 55 15.44 1.75 2.93
C LYS A 55 14.37 1.60 1.86
N CYS A 56 14.62 2.08 0.65
CA CYS A 56 13.65 1.97 -0.45
C CYS A 56 13.41 0.52 -0.84
N LYS A 57 14.49 -0.26 -0.97
CA LYS A 57 14.40 -1.69 -1.24
C LYS A 57 13.67 -2.47 -0.14
N LEU A 58 13.81 -2.08 1.12
CA LEU A 58 13.11 -2.74 2.25
C LEU A 58 11.58 -2.63 2.16
N VAL A 59 11.06 -1.57 1.54
CA VAL A 59 9.61 -1.40 1.29
C VAL A 59 9.19 -1.90 -0.10
N GLY A 60 10.08 -2.61 -0.81
CA GLY A 60 9.82 -3.12 -2.16
C GLY A 60 9.88 -2.07 -3.27
N GLY A 61 10.46 -0.89 -2.99
CA GLY A 61 10.59 0.18 -3.96
C GLY A 61 11.96 0.31 -4.60
N GLU A 62 12.05 1.21 -5.58
CA GLU A 62 13.27 1.63 -6.25
C GLU A 62 13.47 3.14 -6.14
N VAL A 63 14.72 3.58 -5.91
CA VAL A 63 15.03 5.02 -5.93
C VAL A 63 15.11 5.48 -7.38
N SER A 64 14.25 6.42 -7.76
CA SER A 64 14.20 6.99 -9.11
C SER A 64 14.28 8.51 -9.09
N ALA A 65 14.86 9.07 -10.16
CA ALA A 65 14.83 10.51 -10.43
C ALA A 65 13.48 10.85 -11.06
N VAL A 66 12.59 11.45 -10.28
CA VAL A 66 11.27 11.82 -10.77
C VAL A 66 11.18 13.29 -11.15
N CYS A 67 10.22 13.58 -12.01
CA CYS A 67 9.89 14.91 -12.50
C CYS A 67 11.05 15.59 -13.26
N GLY A 68 10.82 16.80 -13.78
CA GLY A 68 11.80 17.62 -14.49
C GLY A 68 12.93 18.09 -13.57
N THR A 69 12.67 18.21 -12.27
CA THR A 69 13.67 18.56 -11.25
C THR A 69 14.64 17.41 -10.92
N ARG A 70 14.37 16.18 -11.41
CA ARG A 70 15.17 14.98 -11.14
C ARG A 70 15.39 14.71 -9.64
N THR A 71 14.37 15.01 -8.84
CA THR A 71 14.40 14.78 -7.41
C THR A 71 14.40 13.27 -7.14
N GLN A 72 15.33 12.79 -6.34
CA GLN A 72 15.40 11.37 -5.97
C GLN A 72 14.26 11.03 -5.01
N LYS A 73 13.40 10.08 -5.40
CA LYS A 73 12.27 9.58 -4.60
C LYS A 73 12.29 8.05 -4.59
N CYS A 74 11.79 7.48 -3.50
CA CYS A 74 11.52 6.05 -3.44
C CYS A 74 10.17 5.77 -4.12
N ILE A 75 10.20 5.04 -5.22
CA ILE A 75 9.02 4.67 -5.99
C ILE A 75 8.60 3.25 -5.63
N VAL A 76 7.34 3.12 -5.24
CA VAL A 76 6.73 1.86 -4.80
C VAL A 76 5.48 1.63 -5.63
N GLU A 77 5.40 0.47 -6.27
CA GLU A 77 4.21 0.04 -6.99
C GLU A 77 3.07 -0.23 -6.01
N TYR A 78 1.86 0.16 -6.40
CA TYR A 78 0.68 -0.15 -5.62
C TYR A 78 0.12 -1.53 -6.01
N PRO A 79 -0.27 -2.38 -5.06
CA PRO A 79 -0.80 -3.72 -5.35
C PRO A 79 -2.15 -3.71 -6.08
N ASP A 80 -2.85 -2.58 -6.08
CA ASP A 80 -4.12 -2.36 -6.78
C ASP A 80 -3.96 -1.63 -8.12
N ALA A 81 -2.73 -1.46 -8.61
CA ALA A 81 -2.41 -0.85 -9.89
C ALA A 81 -3.30 -1.37 -11.04
N GLY A 82 -3.89 -0.44 -11.80
CA GLY A 82 -4.70 -0.75 -12.98
C GLY A 82 -6.11 -1.30 -12.69
N LYS A 83 -6.46 -1.57 -11.43
CA LYS A 83 -7.83 -1.91 -11.04
C LYS A 83 -8.79 -0.80 -11.46
N ALA A 84 -9.94 -1.15 -12.05
CA ALA A 84 -10.98 -0.19 -12.39
C ALA A 84 -11.57 0.45 -11.12
N CYS A 85 -11.85 1.74 -11.17
CA CYS A 85 -12.40 2.50 -10.06
C CYS A 85 -13.31 3.64 -10.55
N ASP A 86 -14.20 4.09 -9.69
CA ASP A 86 -15.01 5.30 -9.89
C ASP A 86 -14.84 6.32 -8.76
N ASP A 87 -14.10 5.98 -7.71
CA ASP A 87 -13.79 6.87 -6.59
C ASP A 87 -12.38 6.61 -6.07
N SER A 88 -11.67 7.67 -5.68
CA SER A 88 -10.30 7.54 -5.19
C SER A 88 -10.19 6.76 -3.88
N SER A 89 -11.26 6.66 -3.08
CA SER A 89 -11.29 5.83 -1.87
C SER A 89 -11.13 4.33 -2.15
N GLN A 90 -11.30 3.90 -3.39
CA GLN A 90 -11.15 2.50 -3.81
C GLN A 90 -9.70 2.11 -4.13
N CYS A 91 -8.79 3.09 -4.14
CA CYS A 91 -7.42 2.93 -4.56
C CYS A 91 -6.43 3.44 -3.50
N LEU A 92 -5.29 2.77 -3.32
CA LEU A 92 -4.20 3.23 -2.46
C LEU A 92 -3.57 4.52 -3.00
N GLY A 93 -3.41 4.59 -4.32
CA GLY A 93 -2.80 5.72 -5.02
C GLY A 93 -3.74 6.79 -5.54
N GLY A 94 -5.05 6.60 -5.40
CA GLY A 94 -6.10 7.41 -6.04
C GLY A 94 -6.60 6.82 -7.37
N CYS A 95 -7.78 7.28 -7.79
CA CYS A 95 -8.45 6.86 -9.02
C CYS A 95 -8.26 7.92 -10.11
N TYR A 96 -7.72 7.53 -11.26
CA TYR A 96 -7.40 8.48 -12.34
C TYR A 96 -7.94 8.01 -13.68
N LEU A 97 -8.43 8.95 -14.47
CA LEU A 97 -8.82 8.69 -15.84
C LEU A 97 -7.59 8.38 -16.69
N ASP A 98 -7.63 7.23 -17.35
CA ASP A 98 -6.67 6.86 -18.39
C ASP A 98 -7.00 7.64 -19.67
N LEU A 99 -6.34 8.78 -19.84
CA LEU A 99 -6.52 9.64 -21.01
C LEU A 99 -6.11 8.94 -22.29
N GLU A 100 -5.01 8.18 -22.29
CA GLU A 100 -4.54 7.52 -23.50
C GLU A 100 -5.61 6.57 -24.02
N LYS A 101 -6.13 5.70 -23.14
CA LYS A 101 -7.22 4.78 -23.49
C LYS A 101 -8.48 5.51 -23.93
N LEU A 102 -8.87 6.58 -23.25
CA LEU A 102 -10.03 7.38 -23.64
C LEU A 102 -9.83 8.02 -25.03
N CYS A 103 -8.70 8.69 -25.26
CA CYS A 103 -8.42 9.36 -26.52
C CYS A 103 -8.34 8.36 -27.68
N LEU A 104 -7.68 7.20 -27.47
CA LEU A 104 -7.61 6.12 -28.47
C LEU A 104 -9.01 5.61 -28.84
N SER A 105 -9.91 5.47 -27.85
CA SER A 105 -11.29 5.01 -28.11
C SER A 105 -12.14 6.00 -28.92
N ARG A 106 -11.77 7.29 -28.95
CA ARG A 106 -12.51 8.36 -29.65
C ARG A 106 -12.12 8.53 -31.12
N GLY A 107 -11.16 7.76 -31.64
CA GLY A 107 -10.74 7.77 -33.05
C GLY A 107 -9.94 9.02 -33.46
N ALA A 108 -10.48 10.22 -33.26
CA ALA A 108 -9.79 11.50 -33.51
C ALA A 108 -8.90 11.96 -32.32
N GLY A 109 -8.71 11.10 -31.32
CA GLY A 109 -8.03 11.46 -30.07
C GLY A 109 -8.84 12.46 -29.23
N CYS A 110 -8.19 13.02 -28.22
CA CYS A 110 -8.76 14.12 -27.43
C CYS A 110 -8.60 15.50 -28.09
N PHE A 111 -8.19 15.54 -29.36
CA PHE A 111 -8.07 16.75 -30.18
C PHE A 111 -9.20 16.90 -31.21
N GLY A 112 -10.19 16.00 -31.19
CA GLY A 112 -11.40 16.10 -32.00
C GLY A 112 -12.38 17.17 -31.51
N GLN A 113 -13.57 17.21 -32.09
CA GLN A 113 -14.59 18.25 -31.81
C GLN A 113 -15.06 18.30 -30.35
N GLU A 114 -15.00 17.18 -29.62
CA GLU A 114 -15.36 17.12 -28.19
C GLU A 114 -14.29 17.75 -27.28
N GLY A 115 -13.05 17.85 -27.76
CA GLY A 115 -11.90 18.30 -26.99
C GLY A 115 -11.50 17.34 -25.85
N PRO A 116 -10.58 17.79 -24.97
CA PRO A 116 -10.14 17.01 -23.83
C PRO A 116 -11.23 16.95 -22.74
N PRO A 117 -11.22 15.92 -21.88
CA PRO A 117 -12.11 15.84 -20.73
C PRO A 117 -11.96 17.02 -19.78
N LYS A 118 -13.07 17.43 -19.16
CA LYS A 118 -13.15 18.58 -18.27
C LYS A 118 -13.58 18.15 -16.88
N VAL A 119 -13.21 18.95 -15.87
CA VAL A 119 -13.71 18.77 -14.51
C VAL A 119 -15.25 18.79 -14.52
N GLY A 120 -15.86 17.80 -13.86
CA GLY A 120 -17.30 17.57 -13.82
C GLY A 120 -17.81 16.54 -14.82
N ASP A 121 -17.04 16.22 -15.87
CA ASP A 121 -17.41 15.17 -16.83
C ASP A 121 -17.49 13.81 -16.14
N LYS A 122 -18.41 12.95 -16.61
CA LYS A 122 -18.48 11.56 -16.17
C LYS A 122 -17.24 10.80 -16.63
N ALA A 123 -16.65 10.03 -15.72
CA ALA A 123 -15.45 9.26 -16.01
C ALA A 123 -15.40 8.01 -15.12
N ASN A 124 -14.81 6.95 -15.66
CA ASN A 124 -14.30 5.83 -14.88
C ASN A 124 -12.78 5.88 -14.96
N GLY A 125 -12.12 5.59 -13.84
CA GLY A 125 -10.67 5.60 -13.76
C GLY A 125 -10.07 4.21 -13.59
N THR A 126 -8.77 4.22 -13.43
CA THR A 126 -7.96 3.10 -12.98
C THR A 126 -7.13 3.54 -11.78
N CYS A 127 -6.89 2.62 -10.86
CA CYS A 127 -6.00 2.87 -9.73
C CYS A 127 -4.59 3.12 -10.26
N LYS A 128 -3.95 4.15 -9.69
CA LYS A 128 -2.60 4.58 -10.07
C LYS A 128 -1.59 3.42 -9.95
N PRO A 129 -0.59 3.32 -10.84
CA PRO A 129 0.40 2.23 -10.79
C PRO A 129 1.34 2.31 -9.59
N ASP A 130 1.76 3.50 -9.20
CA ASP A 130 2.79 3.72 -8.18
C ASP A 130 2.61 5.08 -7.49
N ASN A 131 3.48 5.35 -6.51
CA ASN A 131 3.51 6.63 -5.80
C ASN A 131 4.25 7.76 -6.53
N ASN A 132 4.60 7.62 -7.82
CA ASN A 132 5.30 8.65 -8.59
C ASN A 132 4.41 9.91 -8.72
N PRO A 133 4.79 11.07 -8.15
CA PRO A 133 3.92 12.23 -8.14
C PRO A 133 3.84 12.95 -9.48
N CYS A 134 4.63 12.56 -10.48
CA CYS A 134 4.80 13.29 -11.73
C CYS A 134 3.90 12.72 -12.84
N GLY A 135 3.47 13.59 -13.75
CA GLY A 135 2.62 13.24 -14.87
C GLY A 135 1.37 14.11 -14.98
N ASN A 136 0.49 13.70 -15.89
CA ASN A 136 -0.79 14.35 -16.10
C ASN A 136 -1.89 13.50 -15.46
N PHE A 137 -2.66 14.11 -14.56
CA PHE A 137 -3.63 13.43 -13.71
C PHE A 137 -5.02 14.05 -13.86
N TRP A 138 -6.01 13.24 -14.20
CA TRP A 138 -7.43 13.59 -14.12
C TRP A 138 -8.06 12.71 -13.05
N LYS A 139 -8.12 13.24 -11.83
CA LYS A 139 -8.63 12.51 -10.68
C LYS A 139 -10.13 12.26 -10.83
N VAL A 140 -10.56 11.05 -10.53
CA VAL A 140 -11.96 10.63 -10.55
C VAL A 140 -12.43 10.43 -9.12
N ASP A 141 -13.48 11.13 -8.74
CA ASP A 141 -14.19 10.95 -7.48
C ASP A 141 -15.70 10.89 -7.77
N ASN A 142 -16.40 9.92 -7.17
CA ASN A 142 -17.83 9.67 -7.37
C ASN A 142 -18.26 9.65 -8.87
N GLY A 143 -17.50 8.94 -9.70
CA GLY A 143 -17.76 8.74 -11.13
C GLY A 143 -17.59 9.98 -12.01
N LYS A 144 -16.93 11.02 -11.50
CA LYS A 144 -16.68 12.28 -12.21
C LYS A 144 -15.25 12.77 -12.05
N ILE A 145 -14.79 13.53 -13.02
CA ILE A 145 -13.49 14.21 -12.93
C ILE A 145 -13.60 15.31 -11.86
N SER A 146 -12.87 15.18 -10.76
CA SER A 146 -12.88 16.13 -9.65
C SER A 146 -11.79 17.18 -9.75
N SER A 147 -10.65 16.82 -10.34
CA SER A 147 -9.52 17.74 -10.57
C SER A 147 -8.64 17.26 -11.72
N ALA A 148 -8.00 18.21 -12.39
CA ALA A 148 -6.95 17.95 -13.35
C ALA A 148 -5.65 18.65 -12.90
N ALA A 149 -4.53 17.94 -12.93
CA ALA A 149 -3.22 18.47 -12.55
C ALA A 149 -2.14 17.93 -13.49
N ASN A 150 -1.20 18.79 -13.83
CA ASN A 150 0.05 18.42 -14.47
C ASN A 150 1.18 18.70 -13.48
N ILE A 151 1.99 17.69 -13.19
CA ILE A 151 3.15 17.78 -12.30
C ILE A 151 4.35 17.35 -13.11
N ASP A 152 5.17 18.32 -13.50
CA ASP A 152 6.35 18.10 -14.32
C ASP A 152 7.60 17.76 -13.53
#